data_AF-A0A7W7GB62-F1
#
_entry.id   AF-A0A7W7GB62-F1
#
_cell.length_a   1.000
_cell.length_b   1.000
_cell.length_c   1.000
_cell.angle_alpha   90.00
_cell.angle_beta   90.00
_cell.angle_gamma   90.00
#
_symmetry.space_group_name_H-M   'P 1'
#
loop_
_entity.id
_entity.type
_entity.pdbx_description
1 polymer ?
#
loop_
_entity_poly.entity_id
_entity_poly.type
_entity_poly.pdbx_seq_one_letter_code
_entity_poly.pdbx_strand_id
1 'polypeptide(L)' 'MTSNWTAIAMIAVGLFLVGGAFSFARQGIKSGAVLVGAGAVLAFVAGVLWW' A
#
# COMPACT_ATOMS: atom_id res chain seq x y z
N MET A 1 -16.05 1.90 19.71
CA MET A 1 -15.17 1.58 18.57
C MET A 1 -16.05 1.50 17.33
N THR A 2 -16.10 2.59 16.58
CA THR A 2 -16.77 2.65 15.27
C THR A 2 -16.11 1.65 14.33
N SER A 3 -16.89 0.98 13.50
CA SER A 3 -16.44 -0.11 12.62
C SER A 3 -15.13 0.21 11.86
N ASN A 4 -14.08 -0.59 12.08
CA ASN A 4 -12.71 -0.39 11.55
C ASN A 4 -12.55 -0.72 10.05
N TRP A 5 -13.62 -0.59 9.26
CA TRP A 5 -13.63 -0.93 7.83
C TRP A 5 -12.60 -0.12 7.03
N THR A 6 -12.41 1.16 7.37
CA THR A 6 -11.41 2.02 6.72
C THR A 6 -10.00 1.51 6.96
N ALA A 7 -9.68 1.11 8.18
CA ALA A 7 -8.35 0.58 8.52
C ALA A 7 -8.07 -0.72 7.75
N ILE A 8 -9.05 -1.63 7.69
CA ILE A 8 -8.95 -2.88 6.91
C ILE A 8 -8.76 -2.58 5.42
N ALA A 9 -9.53 -1.63 4.87
CA ALA A 9 -9.40 -1.23 3.47
C ALA A 9 -8.02 -0.67 3.16
N MET A 10 -7.46 0.18 4.05
CA MET A 10 -6.12 0.73 3.86
C MET A 10 -5.02 -0.32 3.92
N ILE A 11 -5.12 -1.32 4.82
CA ILE A 11 -4.20 -2.46 4.85
C ILE A 11 -4.28 -3.27 3.54
N ALA A 12 -5.49 -3.53 3.03
CA ALA A 12 -5.69 -4.25 1.79
C ALA A 12 -5.10 -3.50 0.57
N VAL A 13 -5.28 -2.17 0.52
CA VAL A 13 -4.65 -1.32 -0.49
C VAL A 13 -3.12 -1.38 -0.37
N GLY A 14 -2.57 -1.31 0.85
CA GLY A 14 -1.14 -1.45 1.09
C GLY A 14 -0.58 -2.74 0.51
N LEU A 15 -1.22 -3.88 0.77
CA LEU A 15 -0.82 -5.18 0.24
C LEU A 15 -0.90 -5.25 -1.29
N PHE A 16 -1.96 -4.70 -1.88
CA PHE A 16 -2.09 -4.61 -3.34
C PHE A 16 -0.94 -3.80 -3.96
N LEU A 17 -0.62 -2.65 -3.37
CA LEU A 17 0.46 -1.78 -3.85
C LEU A 17 1.83 -2.46 -3.71
N VAL A 18 2.09 -3.25 -2.67
CA VAL A 18 3.32 -4.08 -2.60
C VAL A 18 3.42 -5.02 -3.82
N GLY A 19 2.33 -5.68 -4.19
CA GLY A 19 2.27 -6.49 -5.41
C GLY A 19 2.58 -5.68 -6.68
N GLY A 20 2.01 -4.47 -6.78
CA GLY A 20 2.30 -3.54 -7.87
C GLY A 20 3.77 -3.11 -7.93
N ALA A 21 4.37 -2.79 -6.79
CA ALA A 21 5.78 -2.42 -6.68
C ALA A 21 6.70 -3.56 -7.15
N PHE A 22 6.42 -4.79 -6.72
CA PHE A 22 7.14 -5.99 -7.18
C PHE A 22 6.99 -6.20 -8.69
N SER A 23 5.77 -6.06 -9.21
CA SER A 23 5.49 -6.19 -10.65
C SER A 23 6.27 -5.16 -11.49
N PHE A 24 6.25 -3.89 -11.08
CA PHE A 24 6.96 -2.82 -11.78
C PHE A 24 8.48 -2.97 -11.68
N ALA A 25 9.00 -3.42 -10.53
CA ALA A 25 10.40 -3.74 -10.38
C ALA A 25 10.84 -4.84 -11.37
N ARG A 26 10.04 -5.90 -11.55
CA ARG A 26 10.32 -6.96 -12.52
C ARG A 26 10.23 -6.52 -13.97
N GLN A 27 9.44 -5.50 -14.27
CA GLN A 27 9.32 -4.90 -15.61
C GLN A 27 10.43 -3.84 -15.89
N GLY A 28 11.31 -3.56 -14.92
CA GLY A 28 12.35 -2.54 -15.05
C GLY A 28 11.85 -1.10 -14.93
N ILE A 29 10.58 -0.90 -14.58
CA ILE A 29 9.95 0.43 -14.42
C ILE A 29 10.25 0.96 -13.01
N LYS A 30 11.49 1.40 -12.79
CA LYS A 30 12.02 1.77 -11.46
C LYS A 30 11.23 2.91 -10.80
N SER A 31 10.88 3.95 -11.55
CA SER A 31 10.11 5.10 -11.03
C SER A 31 8.72 4.68 -10.56
N GLY A 32 8.05 3.83 -11.33
CA GLY A 32 6.77 3.25 -10.96
C GLY A 32 6.88 2.40 -9.68
N ALA A 33 7.89 1.54 -9.59
CA ALA A 33 8.09 0.69 -8.42
C ALA A 33 8.29 1.52 -7.13
N VAL A 34 9.06 2.61 -7.22
CA VAL A 34 9.26 3.55 -6.10
C VAL A 34 7.97 4.26 -5.73
N LEU A 35 7.22 4.77 -6.71
CA LEU A 35 5.96 5.49 -6.46
C LEU A 35 4.93 4.59 -5.76
N VAL A 36 4.72 3.40 -6.32
CA VAL A 36 3.76 2.43 -5.79
C VAL A 36 4.22 1.89 -4.42
N GLY A 37 5.52 1.65 -4.26
CA GLY A 37 6.11 1.25 -2.98
C GLY A 37 5.94 2.31 -1.88
N ALA A 38 6.13 3.59 -2.21
CA ALA A 38 5.86 4.69 -1.29
C ALA A 38 4.36 4.75 -0.91
N GLY A 39 3.47 4.58 -1.89
CA GLY A 39 2.03 4.47 -1.64
C GLY A 39 1.66 3.31 -0.72
N ALA A 40 2.32 2.16 -0.86
CA ALA A 40 2.12 1.00 0.02
C ALA A 40 2.48 1.33 1.48
N VAL A 41 3.63 1.97 1.70
CA VAL A 41 4.05 2.42 3.04
C VAL A 41 3.03 3.39 3.64
N LEU A 42 2.59 4.39 2.88
CA LEU A 42 1.59 5.36 3.34
C LEU A 42 0.25 4.69 3.68
N ALA A 43 -0.21 3.73 2.88
CA ALA A 43 -1.44 2.99 3.12
C ALA A 43 -1.35 2.13 4.39
N PHE A 44 -0.21 1.48 4.65
CA PHE A 44 0.00 0.74 5.90
C PHE A 44 0.05 1.67 7.11
N VAL A 45 0.78 2.79 7.03
CA VAL A 45 0.83 3.80 8.09
C VAL A 45 -0.57 4.34 8.39
N ALA A 46 -1.33 4.70 7.37
CA ALA A 46 -2.71 5.14 7.51
C ALA A 46 -3.60 4.06 8.16
N GLY A 47 -3.47 2.80 7.71
CA GLY A 47 -4.18 1.67 8.29
C GLY A 47 -3.89 1.53 9.77
N VAL A 48 -2.61 1.53 10.18
CA VAL A 48 -2.19 1.40 11.59
C VAL A 48 -2.65 2.57 12.46
N LEU A 49 -2.55 3.81 11.97
CA LEU A 49 -2.95 5.01 12.71
C LEU A 49 -4.48 5.14 12.90
N TRP A 50 -5.27 4.40 12.13
CA TRP A 50 -6.73 4.43 12.19
C TRP A 50 -7.33 3.43 13.20
N TRP A 51 -6.50 2.53 13.76
CA TRP A 51 -6.87 1.61 14.84
C TRP A 51 -6.82 2.28 16.20
#